data_AF-A0A316TFT4-F1
#
_entry.id   AF-A0A316TFT4-F1
#
_cell.length_a   1.000
_cell.length_b   1.000
_cell.length_c   1.000
_cell.angle_alpha   90.00
_cell.angle_beta   90.00
_cell.angle_gamma   90.00
#
_symmetry.space_group_name_H-M   'P 1'
#
loop_
_entity.id
_entity.type
_entity.pdbx_description
1 polymer ?
#
loop_
_entity_poly.entity_id
_entity_poly.type
_entity_poly.pdbx_seq_one_letter_code
_entity_poly.pdbx_strand_id
1 'polypeptide(L)'
;MDEARREESGMASEAAFPENDEVPVEDALEQAQDAEPEDDPAEDYPPDAVGFDGSPVEEILADRKERLDPDNRPENSEVSNAGREFDSEKGMFTDQPGYEDAPKIYDDDET
;
A
#
# COMPACT_ATOMS: atom_id res chain seq x y z
N MET A 1 25.95 -45.15 15.30
CA MET A 1 25.65 -45.87 14.05
C MET A 1 24.15 -45.86 13.87
N ASP A 2 23.56 -45.41 12.78
CA ASP A 2 24.01 -44.64 11.63
C ASP A 2 22.74 -44.22 10.90
N GLU A 3 22.89 -43.19 10.08
CA GLU A 3 21.92 -42.64 9.15
C GLU A 3 21.16 -43.69 8.32
N ALA A 4 19.89 -43.41 8.07
CA ALA A 4 19.24 -43.73 6.80
C ALA A 4 18.51 -42.44 6.37
N ARG A 5 19.10 -41.55 5.56
CA ARG A 5 19.20 -41.59 4.07
C ARG A 5 17.93 -42.16 3.43
N ARG A 6 17.05 -41.29 2.90
CA ARG A 6 17.06 -40.69 1.54
C ARG A 6 16.32 -41.57 0.53
N GLU A 7 15.11 -41.12 0.19
CA GLU A 7 14.44 -41.30 -1.11
C GLU A 7 13.79 -39.93 -1.38
N GLU A 8 14.47 -38.96 -1.99
CA GLU A 8 14.56 -38.71 -3.44
C GLU A 8 13.34 -39.14 -4.27
N SER A 9 12.40 -38.20 -4.41
CA SER A 9 11.54 -38.02 -5.58
C SER A 9 11.18 -36.52 -5.56
N GLY A 10 11.76 -35.67 -6.39
CA GLY A 10 11.56 -35.70 -7.83
C GLY A 10 10.38 -34.81 -8.20
N MET A 11 10.47 -33.50 -7.93
CA MET A 11 9.56 -32.49 -8.50
C MET A 11 10.37 -31.24 -8.86
N ALA A 12 11.17 -31.36 -9.92
CA ALA A 12 11.54 -30.22 -10.74
C ALA A 12 10.30 -29.88 -11.59
N SER A 13 9.48 -28.96 -11.11
CA SER A 13 8.55 -28.23 -11.96
C SER A 13 9.10 -26.83 -12.12
N GLU A 14 9.80 -26.65 -13.23
CA GLU A 14 10.12 -25.39 -13.87
C GLU A 14 8.82 -24.59 -14.03
N ALA A 15 8.49 -23.77 -13.03
CA ALA A 15 7.44 -22.78 -13.14
C ALA A 15 8.02 -21.67 -14.00
N ALA A 16 7.72 -21.74 -15.30
CA ALA A 16 7.81 -20.60 -16.18
C ALA A 16 6.92 -19.50 -15.60
N PHE A 17 7.54 -18.53 -14.92
CA PHE A 17 6.89 -17.30 -14.53
C PHE A 17 6.52 -16.59 -15.84
N PRO A 18 5.22 -16.33 -16.10
CA PRO A 18 4.85 -15.56 -17.27
C PRO A 18 5.54 -14.19 -17.19
N GLU A 19 6.21 -13.84 -18.27
CA GLU A 19 6.89 -12.56 -18.47
C GLU A 19 5.92 -11.43 -18.12
N ASN A 20 6.37 -10.54 -17.23
CA ASN A 20 5.68 -9.28 -16.92
C ASN A 20 5.57 -8.48 -18.22
N ASP A 21 4.35 -8.42 -18.77
CA ASP A 21 3.98 -7.52 -19.85
C ASP A 21 4.01 -6.10 -19.25
N GLU A 22 5.08 -5.35 -19.53
CA GLU A 22 5.27 -3.98 -19.06
C GLU A 22 4.17 -3.09 -19.64
N VAL A 23 3.13 -2.83 -18.86
CA VAL A 23 2.15 -1.80 -19.19
C VAL A 23 2.81 -0.42 -19.06
N PRO A 24 2.80 0.42 -20.11
CA PRO A 24 3.42 1.75 -20.05
C PRO A 24 2.66 2.65 -19.07
N VAL A 25 3.36 3.09 -18.03
CA VAL A 25 2.88 3.94 -16.91
C VAL A 25 2.57 5.39 -17.31
N GLU A 26 2.81 5.78 -18.56
CA GLU A 26 2.74 7.19 -18.98
C GLU A 26 1.31 7.72 -19.14
N ASP A 27 0.30 6.85 -19.26
CA ASP A 27 -1.12 7.26 -19.43
C ASP A 27 -1.88 7.41 -18.09
N ALA A 28 -1.26 7.08 -16.96
CA ALA A 28 -1.92 7.06 -15.64
C ALA A 28 -2.04 8.44 -14.97
N LEU A 29 -1.28 9.44 -15.42
CA LEU A 29 -1.20 10.76 -14.78
C LEU A 29 -2.33 11.72 -15.19
N GLU A 30 -3.02 11.48 -16.31
CA GLU A 30 -4.06 12.38 -16.83
C GLU A 30 -5.47 12.08 -16.26
N GLN A 31 -5.71 10.92 -15.67
CA GLN A 31 -7.03 10.52 -15.14
C GLN A 31 -7.31 10.95 -13.69
N ALA A 32 -6.36 11.52 -12.96
CA ALA A 32 -6.51 11.80 -11.53
C ALA A 32 -7.32 13.07 -11.19
N GLN A 33 -7.80 13.83 -12.19
CA GLN A 33 -8.37 15.17 -11.97
C GLN A 33 -9.90 15.25 -12.09
N ASP A 34 -10.56 14.18 -12.55
CA ASP A 34 -12.02 14.12 -12.77
C ASP A 34 -12.67 12.89 -12.09
N ALA A 35 -12.00 12.31 -11.10
CA ALA A 35 -12.61 11.29 -10.25
C ALA A 35 -13.58 11.97 -9.28
N GLU A 36 -14.84 12.14 -9.71
CA GLU A 36 -15.97 12.31 -8.80
C GLU A 36 -15.88 11.22 -7.71
N PRO A 37 -16.18 11.51 -6.43
CA PRO A 37 -16.22 10.49 -5.38
C PRO A 37 -17.46 9.61 -5.54
N GLU A 38 -17.52 8.85 -6.63
CA GLU A 38 -18.52 7.84 -6.92
C GLU A 38 -18.00 6.50 -6.41
N ASP A 39 -18.06 6.30 -5.09
CA ASP A 39 -18.29 5.01 -4.43
C ASP A 39 -18.29 5.26 -2.92
N ASP A 40 -19.48 5.32 -2.30
CA ASP A 40 -19.58 5.00 -0.87
C ASP A 40 -19.44 3.47 -0.81
N PRO A 41 -18.31 2.90 -0.32
CA PRO A 41 -18.12 1.45 -0.30
C PRO A 41 -19.12 0.75 0.63
N ALA A 42 -19.98 1.49 1.33
CA ALA A 42 -21.03 0.94 2.17
C ALA A 42 -22.01 0.01 1.44
N GLU A 43 -22.10 0.03 0.10
CA GLU A 43 -23.12 -0.74 -0.62
C GLU A 43 -22.73 -2.16 -1.05
N ASP A 44 -21.45 -2.57 -0.99
CA ASP A 44 -21.01 -3.86 -1.58
C ASP A 44 -20.56 -4.93 -0.56
N TYR A 45 -20.84 -4.73 0.73
CA TYR A 45 -20.55 -5.74 1.75
C TYR A 45 -21.74 -6.69 1.98
N PRO A 46 -21.53 -8.01 2.08
CA PRO A 46 -22.59 -8.92 2.47
C PRO A 46 -23.12 -8.57 3.88
N PRO A 47 -24.40 -8.83 4.20
CA PRO A 47 -25.03 -8.37 5.44
C PRO A 47 -24.46 -9.02 6.71
N ASP A 48 -23.66 -10.08 6.57
CA ASP A 48 -22.94 -10.77 7.63
C ASP A 48 -21.42 -10.52 7.59
N ALA A 49 -20.98 -9.53 6.82
CA ALA A 49 -19.58 -9.15 6.78
C ALA A 49 -19.10 -8.64 8.15
N VAL A 50 -17.93 -9.11 8.55
CA VAL A 50 -17.26 -8.73 9.80
C VAL A 50 -15.82 -8.32 9.52
N GLY A 51 -15.31 -7.39 10.31
CA GLY A 51 -13.89 -7.00 10.31
C GLY A 51 -12.98 -8.09 10.84
N PHE A 52 -11.67 -7.81 10.80
CA PHE A 52 -10.63 -8.70 11.31
C PHE A 52 -10.80 -9.03 12.81
N ASP A 53 -11.35 -8.09 13.57
CA ASP A 53 -11.65 -8.20 14.99
C ASP A 53 -13.03 -8.83 15.29
N GLY A 54 -13.79 -9.20 14.25
CA GLY A 54 -15.15 -9.72 14.37
C GLY A 54 -16.23 -8.65 14.56
N SER A 55 -15.88 -7.36 14.49
CA SER A 55 -16.85 -6.26 14.56
C SER A 55 -17.70 -6.20 13.28
N PRO A 56 -19.01 -5.88 13.35
CA PRO A 56 -19.83 -5.70 12.17
C PRO A 56 -19.27 -4.62 11.24
N VAL A 57 -19.32 -4.84 9.93
CA VAL A 57 -18.83 -3.84 8.96
C VAL A 57 -19.57 -2.50 9.09
N GLU A 58 -20.86 -2.52 9.43
CA GLU A 58 -21.65 -1.30 9.67
C GLU A 58 -21.03 -0.41 10.76
N GLU A 59 -20.52 -1.01 11.84
CA GLU A 59 -19.87 -0.27 12.93
C GLU A 59 -18.52 0.31 12.48
N ILE A 60 -17.76 -0.44 11.69
CA ILE A 60 -16.47 0.00 11.13
C ILE A 60 -16.65 1.18 10.17
N LEU A 61 -17.67 1.12 9.32
CA LEU A 61 -17.99 2.19 8.37
C LEU A 61 -18.46 3.45 9.09
N ALA A 62 -19.26 3.30 10.15
CA ALA A 62 -19.67 4.42 10.99
C ALA A 62 -18.48 5.12 11.66
N ASP A 63 -17.56 4.35 12.27
CA ASP A 63 -16.33 4.90 12.88
C ASP A 63 -15.43 5.57 11.83
N ARG A 64 -15.26 4.93 10.66
CA ARG A 64 -14.49 5.51 9.54
C ARG A 64 -15.10 6.84 9.09
N LYS A 65 -16.42 6.92 8.97
CA LYS A 65 -17.13 8.13 8.58
C LYS A 65 -16.91 9.25 9.59
N GLU A 66 -17.03 8.95 10.89
CA GLU A 66 -16.76 9.91 11.95
C GLU A 66 -15.31 10.42 11.90
N ARG A 67 -14.34 9.53 11.73
CA ARG A 67 -12.90 9.89 11.70
C ARG A 67 -12.49 10.68 10.46
N LEU A 68 -13.11 10.42 9.32
CA LEU A 68 -12.81 11.11 8.06
C LEU A 68 -13.54 12.46 7.94
N ASP A 69 -14.56 12.69 8.76
CA ASP A 69 -15.33 13.93 8.82
C ASP A 69 -14.40 15.14 9.05
N PRO A 70 -14.42 16.16 8.18
CA PRO A 70 -13.61 17.37 8.34
C PRO A 70 -13.74 18.04 9.70
N ASP A 71 -14.92 18.01 10.33
CA ASP A 71 -15.17 18.62 11.64
C ASP A 71 -14.46 17.88 12.78
N ASN A 72 -14.14 16.60 12.59
CA ASN A 72 -13.41 15.78 13.55
C ASN A 72 -11.90 15.71 13.29
N ARG A 73 -11.42 16.35 12.21
CA ARG A 73 -9.98 16.38 11.91
C ARG A 73 -9.25 17.30 12.89
N PRO A 74 -8.08 16.87 13.44
CA PRO A 74 -7.26 17.75 14.26
C PRO A 74 -6.80 19.01 13.51
N GLU A 75 -6.60 20.11 14.24
CA GLU A 75 -5.99 21.32 13.68
C GLU A 75 -4.59 21.01 13.12
N ASN A 76 -4.29 21.51 11.91
CA ASN A 76 -3.05 21.24 11.16
C ASN A 76 -2.85 19.77 10.74
N SER A 77 -3.90 18.96 10.70
CA SER A 77 -3.84 17.60 10.14
C SER A 77 -3.54 17.59 8.63
N GLU A 78 -3.92 18.67 7.94
CA GLU A 78 -3.67 18.83 6.50
C GLU A 78 -2.25 19.37 6.27
N VAL A 79 -1.32 18.45 5.98
CA VAL A 79 0.04 18.80 5.53
C VAL A 79 0.14 18.56 4.03
N SER A 80 0.40 19.63 3.27
CA SER A 80 0.62 19.52 1.83
C SER A 80 2.00 18.94 1.54
N ASN A 81 2.04 17.76 0.93
CA ASN A 81 3.26 17.19 0.37
C ASN A 81 3.51 17.61 -1.09
N ALA A 82 2.57 18.37 -1.70
CA ALA A 82 2.71 18.82 -3.08
C ALA A 82 3.96 19.70 -3.23
N GLY A 83 4.79 19.38 -4.25
CA GLY A 83 6.03 20.10 -4.55
C GLY A 83 7.22 19.74 -3.65
N ARG A 84 7.09 18.77 -2.75
CA ARG A 84 8.21 18.22 -1.97
C ARG A 84 8.73 16.97 -2.65
N GLU A 85 10.05 16.84 -2.73
CA GLU A 85 10.72 15.67 -3.30
C GLU A 85 11.03 14.68 -2.17
N PHE A 86 10.61 13.43 -2.34
CA PHE A 86 10.86 12.34 -1.41
C PHE A 86 11.96 11.45 -1.96
N ASP A 87 13.05 11.30 -1.21
CA ASP A 87 14.13 10.37 -1.51
C ASP A 87 13.79 9.01 -0.90
N SER A 88 13.48 8.04 -1.76
CA SER A 88 13.14 6.66 -1.40
C SER A 88 14.31 5.92 -0.76
N GLU A 89 15.54 6.12 -1.23
CA GLU A 89 16.74 5.46 -0.70
C GLU A 89 16.99 5.84 0.76
N LYS A 90 16.78 7.11 1.10
CA LYS A 90 16.94 7.63 2.46
C LYS A 90 15.66 7.59 3.30
N GLY A 91 14.50 7.39 2.67
CA GLY A 91 13.19 7.38 3.31
C GLY A 91 12.78 8.73 3.92
N MET A 92 13.22 9.84 3.35
CA MET A 92 12.92 11.18 3.85
C MET A 92 12.83 12.21 2.72
N PHE A 93 12.17 13.33 2.99
CA PHE A 93 12.11 14.43 2.01
C PHE A 93 13.42 15.20 1.93
N THR A 94 13.76 15.68 0.73
CA THR A 94 15.01 16.40 0.45
C THR A 94 15.11 17.75 1.17
N ASP A 95 13.97 18.33 1.56
CA ASP A 95 13.86 19.60 2.27
C ASP A 95 13.98 19.48 3.80
N GLN A 96 14.07 18.24 4.34
CA GLN A 96 14.12 18.00 5.77
C GLN A 96 15.52 18.23 6.36
N PRO A 97 15.62 18.77 7.59
CA PRO A 97 16.89 18.92 8.26
C PRO A 97 17.56 17.55 8.46
N GLY A 98 18.84 17.45 8.08
CA GLY A 98 19.62 16.21 8.18
C GLY A 98 19.57 15.32 6.93
N TYR A 99 18.90 15.74 5.85
CA TYR A 99 18.87 15.01 4.57
C TYR A 99 20.27 14.69 4.02
N GLU A 100 21.17 15.66 4.06
CA GLU A 100 22.54 15.53 3.54
C GLU A 100 23.34 14.44 4.27
N ASP A 101 23.15 14.32 5.59
CA ASP A 101 23.89 13.39 6.45
C ASP A 101 23.18 12.03 6.62
N ALA A 102 21.95 11.89 6.14
CA ALA A 102 21.17 10.67 6.31
C ALA A 102 21.73 9.51 5.47
N PRO A 103 21.89 8.31 6.07
CA PRO A 103 22.33 7.13 5.33
C PRO A 103 21.22 6.66 4.38
N LYS A 104 21.62 5.98 3.30
CA LYS A 104 20.71 5.19 2.47
C LYS A 104 20.32 3.93 3.25
N ILE A 105 19.03 3.76 3.51
CA ILE A 105 18.48 2.66 4.33
C ILE A 105 17.73 1.67 3.44
N TYR A 106 17.20 2.14 2.32
CA TYR A 106 16.40 1.37 1.37
C TYR A 106 17.14 1.23 0.05
N ASP A 107 17.08 0.06 -0.55
CA ASP A 107 17.59 -0.20 -1.89
C ASP A 107 16.47 0.08 -2.91
N ASP A 108 16.70 1.05 -3.80
CA ASP A 108 15.71 1.45 -4.83
C ASP A 108 15.55 0.38 -5.95
N ASP A 109 16.46 -0.59 -5.99
CA ASP A 109 16.50 -1.68 -6.97
C ASP A 109 15.56 -2.88 -6.63
N GLU A 110 14.82 -2.86 -5.51
CA GLU A 110 13.94 -3.97 -5.08
C GLU A 110 12.47 -3.86 -5.52
N THR A 111 12.11 -2.93 -6.42
CA THR A 111 10.72 -2.77 -6.92
C THR A 111 10.47 -3.35 -8.30
#